data_AF-A0A7K5PCI5-F1
#
_entry.id   AF-A0A7K5PCI5-F1
#
_cell.length_a   1.000
_cell.length_b   1.000
_cell.length_c   1.000
_cell.angle_alpha   90.00
_cell.angle_beta   90.00
_cell.angle_gamma   90.00
#
_symmetry.space_group_name_H-M   'P 1'
#
loop_
_entity.id
_entity.type
_entity.pdbx_description
1 polymer ?
#
loop_
_entity_poly.entity_id
_entity_poly.type
_entity_poly.pdbx_seq_one_letter_code
_entity_poly.pdbx_strand_id
1 'polypeptide(L)'
;MGDWKTITVPVLSSDSKNILPYTSERKRSPTSMNSQVLHLSLPSSKNMHSFFSAFCTEENIEQSISYIDRELTTLGFPSIYAESKGKELNLIAIINCMNELLTLQHKNLRAQEEVEMQHLKLGSDMDHLQNCYAKLKEQLELSKREIVGLQERDRQLQSKNRNLHQLLKNEKDEVQKLQNIISSRATQYNHDMKRKEREYNKLKERLHQLVMNKKDRKLAMEVLNYVGRADGKRGAWRTDKTEARNEEEMYKILLSDYEQRQKQLLLENAELKKVLQQMKKDIISLLPPQKQKPKERSEDGLVLSDQEEDIGELNKENMWELSCETVREQLTNSIRKQWRMLKNHVEKLDNQVSRGHSGALNEKDVISREDHELETEKLELEIQQCKEMIKTQQQLLQQQLTCDDDTTLLLQDCYLLEERERLQEEWRLFREQKKNFEKERKSFTEAAIRLGLERKAFEEDRGAWLKHQFLTMTADCKSENVTTPSAFLRSKYLVQIMFLHSSDPDIRLVKSASRQRKLPSVLSPTVSPEPCQLSQYITQNSVASEKPAGDKMPNLWVESDDKEETE
;
A
#
# COMPACT_ATOMS: atom_id res chain seq x y z
N MET A 1 10.19 9.84 48.69
CA MET A 1 9.09 10.20 47.76
C MET A 1 9.31 9.42 46.48
N GLY A 2 8.41 8.63 45.91
CA GLY A 2 7.08 8.16 46.27
C GLY A 2 6.82 6.88 45.45
N ASP A 3 6.01 5.98 45.98
CA ASP A 3 5.75 4.64 45.44
C ASP A 3 5.02 4.68 44.09
N TRP A 4 5.54 3.93 43.11
CA TRP A 4 4.80 3.55 41.90
C TRP A 4 4.59 2.04 41.92
N LYS A 5 3.34 1.63 42.07
CA LYS A 5 2.89 0.24 42.10
C LYS A 5 2.99 -0.40 40.71
N THR A 6 3.78 -1.45 40.60
CA THR A 6 3.84 -2.35 39.44
C THR A 6 2.55 -3.17 39.35
N ILE A 7 1.75 -2.97 38.29
CA ILE A 7 0.64 -3.86 37.93
C ILE A 7 1.21 -4.94 36.99
N THR A 8 1.51 -6.10 37.56
CA THR A 8 1.87 -7.32 36.84
C THR A 8 0.60 -8.01 36.33
N VAL A 9 0.44 -8.09 35.01
CA VAL A 9 -0.59 -8.93 34.37
C VAL A 9 -0.09 -10.39 34.32
N PRO A 10 -0.85 -11.40 34.78
CA PRO A 10 -0.36 -12.77 34.79
C PRO A 10 -0.37 -13.39 33.39
N VAL A 11 0.78 -13.93 33.00
CA VAL A 11 0.92 -14.92 31.92
C VAL A 11 0.38 -16.25 32.44
N LEU A 12 -0.70 -16.78 31.86
CA LEU A 12 -1.10 -18.17 32.07
C LEU A 12 -0.51 -19.04 30.95
N SER A 13 0.50 -19.82 31.32
CA SER A 13 1.01 -20.95 30.54
C SER A 13 0.18 -22.20 30.81
N SER A 14 0.04 -22.98 29.75
CA SER A 14 -0.50 -24.34 29.65
C SER A 14 0.05 -25.28 30.72
N ASP A 15 -0.83 -25.87 31.54
CA ASP A 15 -0.91 -27.32 31.79
C ASP A 15 -1.92 -27.64 32.90
N SER A 16 -3.07 -28.23 32.54
CA SER A 16 -3.84 -29.08 33.46
C SER A 16 -4.69 -30.07 32.68
N LYS A 17 -4.25 -31.32 32.67
CA LYS A 17 -5.00 -32.49 32.21
C LYS A 17 -6.15 -32.80 33.18
N ASN A 18 -7.30 -33.09 32.56
CA ASN A 18 -8.43 -33.90 33.02
C ASN A 18 -9.24 -33.40 34.24
N ILE A 19 -10.54 -33.17 34.03
CA ILE A 19 -11.67 -34.00 34.52
C ILE A 19 -13.02 -33.28 34.24
N LEU A 20 -13.94 -34.01 33.57
CA LEU A 20 -15.41 -33.81 33.43
C LEU A 20 -15.96 -32.72 32.48
N PRO A 21 -17.18 -32.90 31.93
CA PRO A 21 -17.64 -34.05 31.17
C PRO A 21 -18.13 -33.63 29.77
N TYR A 22 -18.15 -34.61 28.89
CA TYR A 22 -18.81 -34.63 27.59
C TYR A 22 -20.20 -33.96 27.63
N THR A 23 -20.35 -32.70 27.23
CA THR A 23 -21.66 -32.16 26.85
C THR A 23 -21.87 -32.50 25.39
N SER A 24 -22.65 -33.56 25.20
CA SER A 24 -23.15 -34.05 23.94
C SER A 24 -23.42 -32.95 22.92
N GLU A 25 -22.85 -33.13 21.73
CA GLU A 25 -23.43 -32.62 20.50
C GLU A 25 -24.89 -33.06 20.46
N ARG A 26 -25.81 -32.15 20.79
CA ARG A 26 -27.20 -32.32 20.42
C ARG A 26 -27.28 -32.06 18.92
N LYS A 27 -26.93 -33.07 18.13
CA LYS A 27 -27.43 -33.24 16.77
C LYS A 27 -28.95 -33.17 16.88
N ARG A 28 -29.51 -31.97 16.68
CA ARG A 28 -30.92 -31.86 16.33
C ARG A 28 -31.01 -32.37 14.91
N SER A 29 -31.37 -33.65 14.80
CA SER A 29 -31.84 -34.25 13.58
C SER A 29 -32.80 -33.27 12.87
N PRO A 30 -32.82 -33.24 11.53
CA PRO A 30 -33.84 -32.53 10.82
C PRO A 30 -35.15 -33.22 11.16
N THR A 31 -35.90 -32.65 12.10
CA THR A 31 -37.27 -33.05 12.28
C THR A 31 -37.97 -32.55 11.03
N SER A 32 -38.10 -33.46 10.06
CA SER A 32 -39.27 -33.56 9.20
C SER A 32 -40.48 -33.48 10.13
N MET A 33 -40.84 -32.25 10.49
CA MET A 33 -42.18 -31.94 10.96
C MET A 33 -43.02 -32.02 9.70
N ASN A 34 -43.33 -33.27 9.39
CA ASN A 34 -44.58 -33.69 8.82
C ASN A 34 -45.62 -32.80 9.49
N SER A 35 -45.96 -31.69 8.84
CA SER A 35 -47.09 -30.86 9.22
C SER A 35 -48.32 -31.67 8.82
N GLN A 36 -48.56 -32.75 9.56
CA GLN A 36 -49.89 -33.11 9.98
C GLN A 36 -50.35 -31.96 10.88
N VAL A 37 -50.61 -30.81 10.24
CA VAL A 37 -51.74 -29.99 10.63
C VAL A 37 -52.86 -31.01 10.59
N LEU A 38 -53.34 -31.41 11.77
CA LEU A 38 -54.72 -31.79 11.89
C LEU A 38 -55.49 -30.54 11.45
N HIS A 39 -55.59 -30.37 10.13
CA HIS A 39 -56.79 -29.88 9.53
C HIS A 39 -57.79 -30.89 10.08
N LEU A 40 -58.47 -30.52 11.18
CA LEU A 40 -59.90 -30.64 11.12
C LEU A 40 -60.25 -29.99 9.79
N SER A 41 -60.31 -30.84 8.77
CA SER A 41 -61.06 -30.58 7.57
C SER A 41 -62.46 -30.28 8.10
N LEU A 42 -62.68 -29.00 8.40
CA LEU A 42 -63.99 -28.40 8.25
C LEU A 42 -64.45 -28.91 6.89
N PRO A 43 -65.62 -29.56 6.78
CA PRO A 43 -66.02 -30.18 5.54
C PRO A 43 -65.93 -29.11 4.45
N SER A 44 -64.87 -29.22 3.64
CA SER A 44 -64.71 -28.40 2.45
C SER A 44 -66.01 -28.58 1.73
N SER A 45 -66.69 -27.47 1.50
CA SER A 45 -67.88 -27.36 0.66
C SER A 45 -67.58 -27.99 -0.70
N LYS A 46 -67.72 -29.31 -0.76
CA LYS A 46 -67.79 -30.16 -1.93
C LYS A 46 -69.14 -30.85 -1.85
N ASN A 47 -70.18 -30.03 -1.75
CA ASN A 47 -71.49 -30.45 -2.20
C ASN A 47 -72.28 -29.24 -2.71
N MET A 48 -71.75 -28.59 -3.74
CA MET A 48 -72.52 -27.70 -4.61
C MET A 48 -73.45 -28.48 -5.56
N HIS A 49 -73.77 -29.75 -5.26
CA HIS A 49 -74.70 -30.58 -6.00
C HIS A 49 -75.58 -31.45 -5.07
N SER A 50 -76.44 -30.80 -4.30
CA SER A 50 -77.62 -31.45 -3.72
C SER A 50 -78.81 -30.50 -3.72
N PHE A 51 -79.12 -29.91 -4.87
CA PHE A 51 -80.19 -28.90 -4.97
C PHE A 51 -81.59 -29.47 -5.19
N PHE A 52 -81.81 -30.79 -5.31
CA PHE A 52 -83.14 -31.32 -5.68
C PHE A 52 -83.54 -32.68 -5.07
N SER A 53 -83.17 -32.96 -3.82
CA SER A 53 -83.93 -33.94 -3.02
C SER A 53 -84.65 -33.19 -1.91
N ALA A 54 -85.98 -33.10 -2.01
CA ALA A 54 -86.79 -32.44 -0.98
C ALA A 54 -86.63 -33.21 0.35
N PHE A 55 -86.19 -32.51 1.40
CA PHE A 55 -86.04 -33.08 2.74
C PHE A 55 -87.38 -33.63 3.27
N CYS A 56 -88.48 -32.93 3.00
CA CYS A 56 -89.83 -33.30 3.40
C CYS A 56 -90.70 -33.64 2.18
N THR A 57 -91.36 -34.79 2.21
CA THR A 57 -92.38 -35.26 1.26
C THR A 57 -93.66 -35.63 2.02
N GLU A 58 -94.79 -35.77 1.34
CA GLU A 58 -96.07 -36.11 2.00
C GLU A 58 -96.02 -37.42 2.80
N GLU A 59 -95.21 -38.38 2.36
CA GLU A 59 -95.06 -39.69 3.01
C GLU A 59 -94.18 -39.66 4.27
N ASN A 60 -93.30 -38.66 4.43
CA ASN A 60 -92.32 -38.61 5.51
C ASN A 60 -92.51 -37.42 6.48
N ILE A 61 -93.60 -36.67 6.35
CA ILE A 61 -93.82 -35.40 7.05
C ILE A 61 -93.74 -35.52 8.58
N GLU A 62 -94.35 -36.56 9.17
CA GLU A 62 -94.31 -36.76 10.64
C GLU A 62 -92.91 -37.10 11.13
N GLN A 63 -92.16 -37.88 10.35
CA GLN A 63 -90.77 -38.25 10.66
C GLN A 63 -89.84 -37.04 10.52
N SER A 64 -90.05 -36.22 9.49
CA SER A 64 -89.31 -34.97 9.23
C SER A 64 -89.54 -33.93 10.32
N ILE A 65 -90.79 -33.76 10.77
CA ILE A 65 -91.15 -32.87 11.89
C ILE A 65 -90.52 -33.36 13.20
N SER A 66 -90.63 -34.64 13.50
CA SER A 66 -90.01 -35.25 14.69
C SER A 66 -88.48 -35.11 14.69
N TYR A 67 -87.85 -35.26 13.52
CA TYR A 67 -86.42 -35.03 13.35
C TYR A 67 -86.04 -33.56 13.59
N ILE A 68 -86.75 -32.61 12.96
CA ILE A 68 -86.50 -31.18 13.15
C ILE A 68 -86.69 -30.79 14.61
N ASP A 69 -87.77 -31.22 15.26
CA ASP A 69 -88.03 -30.95 16.67
C ASP A 69 -86.89 -31.46 17.57
N ARG A 70 -86.39 -32.68 17.30
CA ARG A 70 -85.25 -33.25 18.02
C ARG A 70 -83.97 -32.45 17.79
N GLU A 71 -83.65 -32.07 16.56
CA GLU A 71 -82.45 -31.28 16.25
C GLU A 71 -82.54 -29.87 16.86
N LEU A 72 -83.70 -29.22 16.77
CA LEU A 72 -83.97 -27.94 17.40
C LEU A 72 -83.77 -28.01 18.91
N THR A 73 -84.37 -29.01 19.56
CA THR A 73 -84.24 -29.21 21.01
C THR A 73 -82.79 -29.52 21.40
N THR A 74 -82.06 -30.27 20.57
CA THR A 74 -80.62 -30.58 20.78
C THR A 74 -79.75 -29.32 20.68
N LEU A 75 -80.11 -28.38 19.81
CA LEU A 75 -79.48 -27.07 19.69
C LEU A 75 -79.95 -26.07 20.77
N GLY A 76 -80.88 -26.48 21.65
CA GLY A 76 -81.36 -25.70 22.80
C GLY A 76 -82.62 -24.86 22.52
N PHE A 77 -83.30 -25.08 21.40
CA PHE A 77 -84.55 -24.37 21.08
C PHE A 77 -85.78 -25.04 21.70
N PRO A 78 -86.88 -24.29 21.94
CA PRO A 78 -88.16 -24.85 22.40
C PRO A 78 -88.75 -25.86 21.40
N SER A 79 -89.46 -26.87 21.90
CA SER A 79 -90.15 -27.84 21.06
C SER A 79 -91.24 -27.18 20.20
N ILE A 80 -91.43 -27.66 18.98
CA ILE A 80 -92.45 -27.18 18.05
C ILE A 80 -93.85 -27.74 18.33
N TYR A 81 -93.97 -28.69 19.26
CA TYR A 81 -95.26 -29.22 19.73
C TYR A 81 -95.85 -28.35 20.85
N ALA A 82 -97.19 -28.24 20.87
CA ALA A 82 -97.90 -27.60 21.97
C ALA A 82 -97.89 -28.49 23.23
N GLU A 83 -97.80 -27.88 24.42
CA GLU A 83 -97.81 -28.59 25.72
C GLU A 83 -99.19 -29.17 26.12
N SER A 84 -100.22 -29.00 25.29
CA SER A 84 -101.54 -29.59 25.50
C SER A 84 -101.53 -31.08 25.19
N LYS A 85 -102.49 -31.85 25.72
CA LYS A 85 -102.53 -33.34 25.65
C LYS A 85 -102.66 -33.95 24.22
N GLY A 86 -102.47 -33.18 23.16
CA GLY A 86 -102.44 -33.62 21.77
C GLY A 86 -101.15 -33.16 21.08
N LYS A 87 -100.61 -33.98 20.18
CA LYS A 87 -99.44 -33.65 19.33
C LYS A 87 -99.82 -32.61 18.26
N GLU A 88 -100.29 -31.45 18.68
CA GLU A 88 -100.61 -30.34 17.78
C GLU A 88 -99.40 -29.43 17.61
N LEU A 89 -99.14 -29.01 16.37
CA LEU A 89 -98.03 -28.11 16.04
C LEU A 89 -98.36 -26.69 16.49
N ASN A 90 -97.43 -26.07 17.21
CA ASN A 90 -97.54 -24.68 17.61
C ASN A 90 -96.87 -23.78 16.55
N LEU A 91 -97.69 -23.17 15.68
CA LEU A 91 -97.21 -22.29 14.61
C LEU A 91 -96.35 -21.12 15.14
N ILE A 92 -96.69 -20.58 16.32
CA ILE A 92 -95.96 -19.47 16.93
C ILE A 92 -94.57 -19.95 17.39
N ALA A 93 -94.50 -21.13 18.01
CA ALA A 93 -93.22 -21.74 18.40
C ALA A 93 -92.34 -21.99 17.16
N ILE A 94 -92.92 -22.51 16.07
CA ILE A 94 -92.20 -22.76 14.82
C ILE A 94 -91.63 -21.45 14.24
N ILE A 95 -92.44 -20.41 14.10
CA ILE A 95 -92.00 -19.12 13.52
C ILE A 95 -90.91 -18.48 14.39
N ASN A 96 -91.04 -18.52 15.71
CA ASN A 96 -90.04 -17.99 16.63
C ASN A 96 -88.74 -18.81 16.54
N CYS A 97 -88.82 -20.14 16.55
CA CYS A 97 -87.65 -21.02 16.37
C CYS A 97 -86.95 -20.75 15.02
N MET A 98 -87.69 -20.54 13.94
CA MET A 98 -87.11 -20.16 12.63
C MET A 98 -86.39 -18.81 12.69
N ASN A 99 -86.99 -17.80 13.33
CA ASN A 99 -86.36 -16.49 13.48
C ASN A 99 -85.10 -16.55 14.36
N GLU A 100 -85.12 -17.32 15.44
CA GLU A 100 -83.95 -17.55 16.29
C GLU A 100 -82.84 -18.33 15.57
N LEU A 101 -83.19 -19.34 14.76
CA LEU A 101 -82.26 -20.04 13.88
C LEU A 101 -81.58 -19.10 12.87
N LEU A 102 -82.35 -18.26 12.19
CA LEU A 102 -81.81 -17.27 11.26
C LEU A 102 -80.89 -16.27 11.98
N THR A 103 -81.30 -15.82 13.17
CA THR A 103 -80.48 -14.93 14.01
C THR A 103 -79.19 -15.62 14.45
N LEU A 104 -79.25 -16.89 14.85
CA LEU A 104 -78.08 -17.69 15.22
C LEU A 104 -77.16 -17.91 14.02
N GLN A 105 -77.72 -18.20 12.83
CA GLN A 105 -76.94 -18.34 11.59
C GLN A 105 -76.20 -17.05 11.26
N HIS A 106 -76.85 -15.88 11.34
CA HIS A 106 -76.20 -14.59 11.12
C HIS A 106 -75.12 -14.28 12.18
N LYS A 107 -75.31 -14.68 13.44
CA LYS A 107 -74.29 -14.55 14.49
C LYS A 107 -73.09 -15.47 14.23
N ASN A 108 -73.34 -16.72 13.85
CA ASN A 108 -72.30 -17.70 13.53
C ASN A 108 -71.49 -17.25 12.31
N LEU A 109 -72.15 -16.73 11.26
CA LEU A 109 -71.46 -16.23 10.08
C LEU A 109 -70.53 -15.05 10.44
N ARG A 110 -71.00 -14.09 11.24
CA ARG A 110 -70.16 -12.99 11.73
C ARG A 110 -69.00 -13.46 12.61
N ALA A 111 -69.24 -14.43 13.49
CA ALA A 111 -68.18 -15.01 14.31
C ALA A 111 -67.14 -15.76 13.46
N GLN A 112 -67.58 -16.44 12.40
CA GLN A 112 -66.70 -17.11 11.44
C GLN A 112 -65.86 -16.08 10.67
N GLU A 113 -66.47 -15.02 10.13
CA GLU A 113 -65.77 -13.92 9.45
C GLU A 113 -64.71 -13.27 10.34
N GLU A 114 -65.02 -13.03 11.62
CA GLU A 114 -64.08 -12.49 12.60
C GLU A 114 -62.89 -13.44 12.81
N VAL A 115 -63.14 -14.74 12.98
CA VAL A 115 -62.05 -15.73 13.15
C VAL A 115 -61.19 -15.84 11.88
N GLU A 116 -61.79 -15.79 10.69
CA GLU A 116 -61.06 -15.78 9.42
C GLU A 116 -60.18 -14.52 9.29
N MET A 117 -60.70 -13.35 9.69
CA MET A 117 -59.92 -12.11 9.73
C MET A 117 -58.76 -12.18 10.71
N GLN A 118 -58.98 -12.70 11.92
CA GLN A 118 -57.93 -12.90 12.92
C GLN A 118 -56.87 -13.89 12.41
N HIS A 119 -57.28 -14.96 11.72
CA HIS A 119 -56.36 -15.92 11.13
C HIS A 119 -55.48 -15.27 10.05
N LEU A 120 -56.05 -14.44 9.16
CA LEU A 120 -55.28 -13.67 8.17
C LEU A 120 -54.30 -12.71 8.83
N LYS A 121 -54.73 -12.01 9.88
CA LYS A 121 -53.88 -11.10 10.65
C LYS A 121 -52.69 -11.83 11.29
N LEU A 122 -52.95 -12.92 12.02
CA LEU A 122 -51.90 -13.73 12.63
C LEU A 122 -50.96 -14.35 11.58
N GLY A 123 -51.48 -14.71 10.41
CA GLY A 123 -50.66 -15.16 9.28
C GLY A 123 -49.67 -14.09 8.81
N SER A 124 -50.15 -12.87 8.61
CA SER A 124 -49.30 -11.73 8.24
C SER A 124 -48.26 -11.40 9.33
N ASP A 125 -48.65 -11.46 10.61
CA ASP A 125 -47.74 -11.20 11.73
C ASP A 125 -46.63 -12.27 11.82
N MET A 126 -46.99 -13.54 11.59
CA MET A 126 -46.03 -14.65 11.53
C MET A 126 -45.04 -14.48 10.37
N ASP A 127 -45.53 -14.14 9.17
CA ASP A 127 -44.69 -13.89 8.00
C ASP A 127 -43.74 -12.71 8.24
N HIS A 128 -44.24 -11.63 8.85
CA HIS A 128 -43.42 -10.48 9.22
C HIS A 128 -42.31 -10.88 10.21
N LEU A 129 -42.67 -11.61 11.27
CA LEU A 129 -41.70 -12.07 12.27
C LEU A 129 -40.65 -13.02 11.66
N GLN A 130 -41.07 -13.92 10.78
CA GLN A 130 -40.17 -14.83 10.07
C GLN A 130 -39.19 -14.06 9.17
N ASN A 131 -39.66 -13.04 8.47
CA ASN A 131 -38.81 -12.17 7.65
C ASN A 131 -37.81 -11.36 8.50
N CYS A 132 -38.26 -10.81 9.63
CA CYS A 132 -37.39 -10.11 10.57
C CYS A 132 -36.32 -11.03 11.15
N TYR A 133 -36.70 -12.25 11.53
CA TYR A 133 -35.78 -13.26 12.01
C TYR A 133 -34.74 -13.66 10.94
N ALA A 134 -35.17 -13.83 9.68
CA ALA A 134 -34.25 -14.14 8.58
C ALA A 134 -33.21 -13.04 8.35
N LYS A 135 -33.63 -11.77 8.35
CA LYS A 135 -32.72 -10.61 8.23
C LYS A 135 -31.72 -10.55 9.38
N LEU A 136 -32.19 -10.72 10.62
CA LEU A 136 -31.31 -10.69 11.79
C LEU A 136 -30.29 -11.83 11.77
N LYS A 137 -30.71 -13.02 11.32
CA LYS A 137 -29.83 -14.17 11.14
C LYS A 137 -28.77 -13.89 10.07
N GLU A 138 -29.12 -13.26 8.95
CA GLU A 138 -28.15 -12.88 7.92
C GLU A 138 -27.14 -11.86 8.45
N GLN A 139 -27.59 -10.83 9.16
CA GLN A 139 -26.71 -9.85 9.81
C GLN A 139 -25.75 -10.51 10.82
N LEU A 140 -26.24 -11.46 11.62
CA LEU A 140 -25.41 -12.22 12.54
C LEU A 140 -24.32 -13.01 11.80
N GLU A 141 -24.66 -13.68 10.70
CA GLU A 141 -23.69 -14.44 9.90
C GLU A 141 -22.70 -13.52 9.18
N LEU A 142 -23.11 -12.34 8.73
CA LEU A 142 -22.22 -11.31 8.19
C LEU A 142 -21.23 -10.81 9.24
N SER A 143 -21.72 -10.44 10.43
CA SER A 143 -20.87 -9.99 11.54
C SER A 143 -19.88 -11.08 11.96
N LYS A 144 -20.29 -12.35 12.03
CA LYS A 144 -19.38 -13.47 12.30
C LYS A 144 -18.26 -13.57 11.27
N ARG A 145 -18.56 -13.44 9.98
CA ARG A 145 -17.53 -13.46 8.91
C ARG A 145 -16.57 -12.27 9.03
N GLU A 146 -17.10 -11.10 9.36
CA GLU A 146 -16.29 -9.90 9.56
C GLU A 146 -15.34 -10.06 10.75
N ILE A 147 -15.82 -10.60 11.88
CA ILE A 147 -15.00 -10.90 13.06
C ILE A 147 -13.85 -11.84 12.69
N VAL A 148 -14.10 -12.90 11.93
CA VAL A 148 -13.04 -13.82 11.47
C VAL A 148 -12.02 -13.08 10.60
N GLY A 149 -12.48 -12.20 9.70
CA GLY A 149 -11.59 -11.38 8.87
C GLY A 149 -10.74 -10.38 9.68
N LEU A 150 -11.32 -9.79 10.73
CA LEU A 150 -10.62 -8.91 11.69
C LEU A 150 -9.58 -9.69 12.49
N GLN A 151 -9.94 -10.88 12.99
CA GLN A 151 -9.03 -11.74 13.76
C GLN A 151 -7.81 -12.18 12.94
N GLU A 152 -7.97 -12.52 11.67
CA GLU A 152 -6.83 -12.87 10.81
C GLU A 152 -5.93 -11.66 10.54
N ARG A 153 -6.50 -10.47 10.33
CA ARG A 153 -5.72 -9.22 10.21
C ARG A 153 -4.94 -8.91 11.49
N ASP A 154 -5.56 -9.07 12.66
CA ASP A 154 -4.89 -8.90 13.95
C ASP A 154 -3.73 -9.90 14.11
N ARG A 155 -3.95 -11.18 13.79
CA ARG A 155 -2.89 -12.20 13.81
C ARG A 155 -1.70 -11.84 12.91
N GLN A 156 -1.96 -11.30 11.72
CA GLN A 156 -0.90 -10.85 10.80
C GLN A 156 -0.13 -9.65 11.36
N LEU A 157 -0.83 -8.66 11.92
CA LEU A 157 -0.21 -7.50 12.55
C LEU A 157 0.63 -7.91 13.76
N GLN A 158 0.11 -8.80 14.61
CA GLN A 158 0.88 -9.35 15.74
C GLN A 158 2.15 -10.05 15.27
N SER A 159 2.09 -10.84 14.19
CA SER A 159 3.29 -11.49 13.62
C SER A 159 4.30 -10.48 13.09
N LYS A 160 3.84 -9.44 12.37
CA LYS A 160 4.72 -8.36 11.88
C LYS A 160 5.37 -7.61 13.04
N ASN A 161 4.60 -7.31 14.07
CA ASN A 161 5.06 -6.61 15.25
C ASN A 161 6.13 -7.43 16.01
N ARG A 162 5.94 -8.74 16.16
CA ARG A 162 6.95 -9.64 16.73
C ARG A 162 8.25 -9.65 15.90
N ASN A 163 8.14 -9.69 14.57
CA ASN A 163 9.31 -9.63 13.68
C ASN A 163 10.06 -8.30 13.83
N LEU A 164 9.36 -7.17 13.83
CA LEU A 164 9.97 -5.85 14.03
C LEU A 164 10.65 -5.73 15.40
N HIS A 165 10.04 -6.25 16.46
CA HIS A 165 10.68 -6.31 17.78
C HIS A 165 11.99 -7.12 17.75
N GLN A 166 12.01 -8.25 17.03
CA GLN A 166 13.22 -9.05 16.89
C GLN A 166 14.31 -8.31 16.09
N LEU A 167 13.95 -7.64 15.00
CA LEU A 167 14.90 -6.80 14.24
C LEU A 167 15.47 -5.69 15.11
N LEU A 168 14.60 -4.95 15.82
CA LEU A 168 15.02 -3.88 16.71
C LEU A 168 15.98 -4.39 17.80
N LYS A 169 15.70 -5.57 18.37
CA LYS A 169 16.60 -6.20 19.34
C LYS A 169 17.96 -6.52 18.72
N ASN A 170 17.99 -7.09 17.53
CA ASN A 170 19.24 -7.41 16.83
C ASN A 170 20.07 -6.16 16.55
N GLU A 171 19.43 -5.08 16.08
CA GLU A 171 20.10 -3.80 15.84
C GLU A 171 20.66 -3.19 17.14
N LYS A 172 19.91 -3.25 18.25
CA LYS A 172 20.40 -2.82 19.56
C LYS A 172 21.63 -3.61 20.00
N ASP A 173 21.60 -4.93 19.82
CA ASP A 173 22.73 -5.80 20.16
C ASP A 173 23.96 -5.47 19.28
N GLU A 174 23.77 -5.17 18.00
CA GLU A 174 24.85 -4.78 17.09
C GLU A 174 25.45 -3.41 17.43
N VAL A 175 24.60 -2.41 17.70
CA VAL A 175 25.04 -1.10 18.20
C VAL A 175 25.85 -1.26 19.48
N GLN A 176 25.40 -2.10 20.41
CA GLN A 176 26.14 -2.34 21.65
C GLN A 176 27.51 -2.99 21.40
N LYS A 177 27.62 -3.94 20.46
CA LYS A 177 28.92 -4.52 20.07
C LYS A 177 29.84 -3.47 19.46
N LEU A 178 29.34 -2.65 18.52
CA LEU A 178 30.11 -1.60 17.89
C LEU A 178 30.58 -0.56 18.91
N GLN A 179 29.72 -0.19 19.86
CA GLN A 179 30.08 0.70 20.96
C GLN A 179 31.21 0.12 21.82
N ASN A 180 31.18 -1.18 22.12
CA ASN A 180 32.25 -1.86 22.85
C ASN A 180 33.58 -1.88 22.04
N ILE A 181 33.51 -2.09 20.72
CA ILE A 181 34.67 -2.02 19.83
C ILE A 181 35.26 -0.60 19.81
N ILE A 182 34.43 0.43 19.67
CA ILE A 182 34.87 1.83 19.69
C ILE A 182 35.53 2.17 21.02
N SER A 183 34.91 1.79 22.14
CA SER A 183 35.46 2.01 23.49
C SER A 183 36.81 1.32 23.67
N SER A 184 36.90 0.02 23.34
CA SER A 184 38.17 -0.72 23.45
C SER A 184 39.26 -0.11 22.56
N ARG A 185 38.93 0.29 21.33
CA ARG A 185 39.86 0.94 20.42
C ARG A 185 40.32 2.31 20.92
N ALA A 186 39.44 3.11 21.52
CA ALA A 186 39.79 4.37 22.16
C ALA A 186 40.77 4.16 23.33
N THR A 187 40.59 3.11 24.14
CA THR A 187 41.55 2.79 25.22
C THR A 187 42.91 2.37 24.66
N GLN A 188 42.94 1.58 23.58
CA GLN A 188 44.17 1.16 22.92
C GLN A 188 44.94 2.35 22.34
N TYR A 189 44.26 3.24 21.61
CA TYR A 189 44.87 4.47 21.08
C TYR A 189 45.42 5.36 22.19
N ASN A 190 44.70 5.52 23.30
CA ASN A 190 45.19 6.27 24.46
C ASN A 190 46.47 5.66 25.05
N HIS A 191 46.53 4.33 25.17
CA HIS A 191 47.73 3.65 25.65
C HIS A 191 48.93 3.85 24.70
N ASP A 192 48.73 3.69 23.41
CA ASP A 192 49.78 3.87 22.40
C ASP A 192 50.25 5.32 22.29
N MET A 193 49.32 6.29 22.38
CA MET A 193 49.66 7.71 22.44
C MET A 193 50.55 8.01 23.66
N LYS A 194 50.16 7.54 24.85
CA LYS A 194 50.99 7.69 26.07
C LYS A 194 52.35 7.00 25.93
N ARG A 195 52.43 5.86 25.24
CA ARG A 195 53.71 5.20 24.95
C ARG A 195 54.59 6.08 24.05
N LYS A 196 54.03 6.62 22.97
CA LYS A 196 54.75 7.51 22.04
C LYS A 196 55.19 8.81 22.70
N GLU A 197 54.36 9.38 23.55
CA GLU A 197 54.68 10.57 24.34
C GLU A 197 55.87 10.31 25.28
N ARG A 198 55.91 9.15 25.96
CA ARG A 198 57.06 8.74 26.78
C ARG A 198 58.33 8.55 25.96
N GLU A 199 58.24 7.95 24.77
CA GLU A 199 59.40 7.80 23.86
C GLU A 199 59.92 9.15 23.37
N TYR A 200 59.01 10.06 23.00
CA TYR A 200 59.33 11.42 22.60
C TYR A 200 60.02 12.19 23.73
N ASN A 201 59.50 12.11 24.96
CA ASN A 201 60.11 12.77 26.12
C ASN A 201 61.52 12.23 26.40
N LYS A 202 61.74 10.90 26.33
CA LYS A 202 63.08 10.31 26.45
C LYS A 202 64.03 10.81 25.35
N LEU A 203 63.57 10.92 24.11
CA LEU A 203 64.38 11.44 23.00
C LEU A 203 64.70 12.92 23.20
N LYS A 204 63.71 13.71 23.65
CA LYS A 204 63.88 15.12 23.99
C LYS A 204 64.91 15.30 25.11
N GLU A 205 64.86 14.50 26.16
CA GLU A 205 65.86 14.51 27.25
C GLU A 205 67.27 14.18 26.74
N ARG A 206 67.42 13.12 25.93
CA ARG A 206 68.71 12.77 25.31
C ARG A 206 69.26 13.89 24.43
N LEU A 207 68.40 14.53 23.64
CA LEU A 207 68.79 15.67 22.81
C LEU A 207 69.24 16.84 23.68
N HIS A 208 68.50 17.17 24.74
CA HIS A 208 68.90 18.22 25.68
C HIS A 208 70.25 17.88 26.32
N GLN A 209 70.47 16.64 26.78
CA GLN A 209 71.76 16.18 27.30
C GLN A 209 72.88 16.32 26.28
N LEU A 210 72.66 15.93 25.01
CA LEU A 210 73.66 16.09 23.95
C LEU A 210 73.98 17.57 23.66
N VAL A 211 72.98 18.45 23.68
CA VAL A 211 73.18 19.88 23.48
C VAL A 211 73.93 20.50 24.67
N MET A 212 73.62 20.09 25.91
CA MET A 212 74.35 20.55 27.10
C MET A 212 75.79 20.02 27.14
N ASN A 213 76.01 18.74 26.87
CA ASN A 213 77.33 18.10 26.88
C ASN A 213 78.24 18.57 25.72
N LYS A 214 77.68 19.05 24.61
CA LYS A 214 78.45 19.61 23.47
C LYS A 214 79.09 20.96 23.78
N LYS A 215 78.69 21.67 24.84
CA LYS A 215 79.38 22.89 25.26
C LYS A 215 80.75 22.62 25.91
N ASP A 216 80.98 21.40 26.41
CA ASP A 216 82.19 21.05 27.17
C ASP A 216 83.15 20.06 26.50
N ARG A 217 82.86 19.54 25.29
CA ARG A 217 83.78 18.62 24.57
C ARG A 217 83.92 18.95 23.09
N LYS A 218 85.15 19.27 22.69
CA LYS A 218 85.58 19.36 21.28
C LYS A 218 85.36 18.01 20.57
N LEU A 219 84.87 18.11 19.33
CA LEU A 219 84.52 17.04 18.40
C LEU A 219 85.61 15.96 18.28
N ALA A 220 85.29 14.75 18.73
CA ALA A 220 85.92 13.51 18.27
C ALA A 220 84.78 12.58 17.82
N MET A 221 84.81 12.15 16.56
CA MET A 221 83.94 11.07 16.08
C MET A 221 84.42 9.76 16.69
N GLU A 222 83.76 9.32 17.76
CA GLU A 222 83.83 7.93 18.20
C GLU A 222 82.61 7.19 17.65
N VAL A 223 82.84 6.34 16.64
CA VAL A 223 81.86 5.34 16.21
C VAL A 223 81.86 4.23 17.26
N LEU A 224 81.13 4.45 18.35
CA LEU A 224 80.95 3.48 19.42
C LEU A 224 79.58 2.81 19.30
N ASN A 225 79.45 1.94 18.29
CA ASN A 225 78.63 0.73 18.30
C ASN A 225 78.68 0.08 16.91
N TYR A 226 79.44 -1.01 16.78
CA TYR A 226 79.12 -2.01 15.77
C TYR A 226 77.69 -2.49 16.05
N VAL A 227 76.77 -2.35 15.09
CA VAL A 227 75.44 -2.98 15.17
C VAL A 227 75.62 -4.48 14.88
N GLY A 228 76.27 -5.18 15.81
CA GLY A 228 76.25 -6.63 15.90
C GLY A 228 75.02 -7.04 16.69
N ARG A 229 73.90 -7.31 16.00
CA ARG A 229 72.76 -7.98 16.64
C ARG A 229 73.15 -9.44 16.90
N ALA A 230 73.00 -9.91 18.14
CA ALA A 230 73.30 -11.29 18.54
C ALA A 230 72.39 -12.36 17.89
N ASP A 231 71.38 -11.98 17.11
CA ASP A 231 70.45 -12.89 16.43
C ASP A 231 70.65 -12.96 14.89
N GLY A 232 71.65 -12.27 14.32
CA GLY A 232 72.02 -12.40 12.90
C GLY A 232 70.94 -12.01 11.85
N LYS A 233 69.72 -11.69 12.24
CA LYS A 233 68.63 -11.32 11.32
C LYS A 233 68.56 -9.81 11.16
N ARG A 234 68.82 -9.33 9.94
CA ARG A 234 68.43 -7.97 9.53
C ARG A 234 66.90 -7.90 9.56
N GLY A 235 66.36 -6.77 10.01
CA GLY A 235 64.98 -6.42 9.65
C GLY A 235 64.91 -6.41 8.13
N ALA A 236 64.10 -7.30 7.56
CA ALA A 236 63.92 -7.35 6.12
C ALA A 236 63.37 -5.99 5.69
N TRP A 237 64.17 -5.24 4.92
CA TRP A 237 63.64 -4.12 4.17
C TRP A 237 62.53 -4.66 3.27
N ARG A 238 61.46 -3.88 3.05
CA ARG A 238 60.48 -4.16 2.01
C ARG A 238 61.26 -4.41 0.72
N THR A 239 61.33 -5.66 0.29
CA THR A 239 61.97 -6.07 -0.95
C THR A 239 60.85 -6.40 -1.93
N ASP A 240 61.09 -6.21 -3.23
CA ASP A 240 60.11 -6.48 -4.30
C ASP A 240 59.48 -7.88 -4.19
N LYS A 241 60.20 -8.85 -3.63
CA LYS A 241 59.70 -10.22 -3.36
C LYS A 241 58.61 -10.28 -2.27
N THR A 242 58.63 -9.36 -1.32
CA THR A 242 57.65 -9.26 -0.22
C THR A 242 56.40 -8.51 -0.70
N GLU A 243 56.56 -7.49 -1.54
CA GLU A 243 55.43 -6.78 -2.16
C GLU A 243 54.73 -7.65 -3.20
N ALA A 244 55.48 -8.37 -4.05
CA ALA A 244 54.93 -9.35 -4.99
C ALA A 244 54.11 -10.45 -4.30
N ARG A 245 54.52 -10.91 -3.10
CA ARG A 245 53.72 -11.87 -2.31
C ARG A 245 52.43 -11.26 -1.75
N ASN A 246 52.48 -10.01 -1.29
CA ASN A 246 51.29 -9.32 -0.79
C ASN A 246 50.31 -9.02 -1.93
N GLU A 247 50.81 -8.68 -3.13
CA GLU A 247 50.01 -8.50 -4.33
C GLU A 247 49.40 -9.82 -4.80
N GLU A 248 50.15 -10.92 -4.78
CA GLU A 248 49.65 -12.27 -5.10
C GLU A 248 48.54 -12.70 -4.12
N GLU A 249 48.69 -12.45 -2.82
CA GLU A 249 47.64 -12.68 -1.82
C GLU A 249 46.41 -11.79 -2.06
N MET A 250 46.61 -10.53 -2.45
CA MET A 250 45.51 -9.60 -2.77
C MET A 250 44.75 -10.04 -4.03
N TYR A 251 45.44 -10.41 -5.10
CA TYR A 251 44.82 -10.97 -6.31
C TYR A 251 44.07 -12.27 -6.02
N LYS A 252 44.61 -13.13 -5.14
CA LYS A 252 43.96 -14.36 -4.73
C LYS A 252 42.65 -14.11 -3.97
N ILE A 253 42.62 -13.12 -3.08
CA ILE A 253 41.39 -12.70 -2.38
C ILE A 253 40.38 -12.16 -3.38
N LEU A 254 40.82 -11.27 -4.29
CA LEU A 254 39.95 -10.68 -5.31
C LEU A 254 39.33 -11.75 -6.23
N LEU A 255 40.12 -12.72 -6.70
CA LEU A 255 39.60 -13.86 -7.49
C LEU A 255 38.60 -14.68 -6.69
N SER A 256 38.88 -14.98 -5.42
CA SER A 256 37.97 -15.72 -4.53
C SER A 256 36.63 -15.00 -4.38
N ASP A 257 36.64 -13.67 -4.22
CA ASP A 257 35.43 -12.86 -4.11
C ASP A 257 34.62 -12.87 -5.41
N TYR A 258 35.29 -12.78 -6.58
CA TYR A 258 34.63 -12.90 -7.88
C TYR A 258 34.02 -14.29 -8.10
N GLU A 259 34.72 -15.37 -7.75
CA GLU A 259 34.20 -16.73 -7.83
C GLU A 259 32.99 -16.93 -6.91
N GLN A 260 33.04 -16.38 -5.69
CA GLN A 260 31.92 -16.41 -4.75
C GLN A 260 30.73 -15.63 -5.30
N ARG A 261 30.95 -14.44 -5.88
CA ARG A 261 29.90 -13.63 -6.50
C ARG A 261 29.27 -14.35 -7.69
N GLN A 262 30.07 -15.02 -8.53
CA GLN A 262 29.58 -15.79 -9.66
C GLN A 262 28.73 -16.99 -9.20
N LYS A 263 29.15 -17.71 -8.15
CA LYS A 263 28.35 -18.79 -7.55
C LYS A 263 27.03 -18.27 -6.99
N GLN A 264 27.05 -17.13 -6.31
CA GLN A 264 25.84 -16.50 -5.78
C GLN A 264 24.86 -16.13 -6.92
N LEU A 265 25.35 -15.50 -7.98
CA LEU A 265 24.53 -15.16 -9.15
C LEU A 265 23.93 -16.40 -9.82
N LEU A 266 24.68 -17.52 -9.90
CA LEU A 266 24.15 -18.77 -10.44
C LEU A 266 23.02 -19.35 -9.58
N LEU A 267 23.13 -19.28 -8.25
CA LEU A 267 22.08 -19.71 -7.33
C LEU A 267 20.84 -18.82 -7.44
N GLU A 268 21.01 -17.50 -7.42
CA GLU A 268 19.93 -16.53 -7.61
C GLU A 268 19.22 -16.75 -8.96
N ASN A 269 19.97 -17.00 -10.04
CA ASN A 269 19.39 -17.29 -11.35
C ASN A 269 18.58 -18.59 -11.34
N ALA A 270 19.05 -19.63 -10.64
CA ALA A 270 18.32 -20.89 -10.49
C ALA A 270 17.02 -20.70 -9.66
N GLU A 271 17.06 -19.86 -8.62
CA GLU A 271 15.87 -19.51 -7.84
C GLU A 271 14.86 -18.70 -8.65
N LEU A 272 15.32 -17.71 -9.41
CA LEU A 272 14.47 -16.94 -10.32
C LEU A 272 13.79 -17.84 -11.36
N LYS A 273 14.52 -18.81 -11.92
CA LYS A 273 13.93 -19.82 -12.82
C LYS A 273 12.85 -20.65 -12.13
N LYS A 274 13.04 -21.05 -10.87
CA LYS A 274 12.02 -21.78 -10.09
C LYS A 274 10.78 -20.92 -9.85
N VAL A 275 10.96 -19.66 -9.44
CA VAL A 275 9.85 -18.72 -9.22
C VAL A 275 9.07 -18.50 -10.52
N LEU A 276 9.76 -18.33 -11.64
CA LEU A 276 9.11 -18.16 -12.95
C LEU A 276 8.30 -19.40 -13.35
N GLN A 277 8.83 -20.61 -13.15
CA GLN A 277 8.07 -21.85 -13.41
C GLN A 277 6.88 -22.01 -12.47
N GLN A 278 7.01 -21.59 -11.21
CA GLN A 278 5.90 -21.61 -10.26
C GLN A 278 4.80 -20.63 -10.66
N MET A 279 5.15 -19.39 -11.01
CA MET A 279 4.19 -18.40 -11.51
C MET A 279 3.48 -18.90 -12.78
N LYS A 280 4.21 -19.54 -13.69
CA LYS A 280 3.62 -20.19 -14.88
C LYS A 280 2.60 -21.26 -14.49
N LYS A 281 2.92 -22.12 -13.52
CA LYS A 281 2.00 -23.15 -13.01
C LYS A 281 0.76 -22.54 -12.37
N ASP A 282 0.93 -21.49 -11.57
CA ASP A 282 -0.17 -20.80 -10.89
C ASP A 282 -1.11 -20.15 -11.91
N ILE A 283 -0.57 -19.47 -12.93
CA ILE A 283 -1.35 -18.89 -14.03
C ILE A 283 -2.14 -19.98 -14.77
N ILE A 284 -1.52 -21.12 -15.08
CA ILE A 284 -2.21 -22.25 -15.73
C ILE A 284 -3.34 -22.80 -14.83
N SER A 285 -3.13 -22.84 -13.51
CA SER A 285 -4.13 -23.34 -12.55
C SER A 285 -5.34 -22.42 -12.37
N LEU A 286 -5.16 -21.11 -12.60
CA LEU A 286 -6.21 -20.09 -12.49
C LEU A 286 -7.03 -19.95 -13.78
N LEU A 287 -6.56 -20.52 -14.90
CA LEU A 287 -7.31 -20.56 -16.15
C LEU A 287 -8.32 -21.72 -16.12
N PRO A 288 -9.54 -21.52 -16.67
CA PRO A 288 -10.53 -22.59 -16.76
C PRO A 288 -9.96 -23.80 -17.53
N PRO A 289 -10.30 -25.05 -17.16
CA PRO A 289 -9.89 -26.21 -17.94
C PRO A 289 -10.37 -26.04 -19.37
N GLN A 290 -9.43 -25.90 -20.30
CA GLN A 290 -9.72 -25.87 -21.73
C GLN A 290 -10.42 -27.19 -22.04
N LYS A 291 -11.74 -27.16 -22.29
CA LYS A 291 -12.48 -28.30 -22.82
C LYS A 291 -11.90 -28.60 -24.20
N GLN A 292 -10.91 -29.48 -24.26
CA GLN A 292 -10.45 -30.06 -25.51
C GLN A 292 -11.63 -30.85 -26.09
N LYS A 293 -12.12 -30.39 -27.24
CA LYS A 293 -12.95 -31.24 -28.10
C LYS A 293 -12.08 -32.41 -28.57
N PRO A 294 -12.59 -33.64 -28.57
CA PRO A 294 -11.84 -34.79 -29.06
C PRO A 294 -11.66 -34.63 -30.57
N LYS A 295 -10.42 -34.57 -31.05
CA LYS A 295 -10.12 -34.71 -32.46
C LYS A 295 -9.17 -35.89 -32.66
N GLU A 296 -9.84 -36.99 -33.02
CA GLU A 296 -9.47 -38.07 -33.93
C GLU A 296 -8.00 -38.46 -34.11
N ARG A 297 -7.79 -39.77 -33.94
CA ARG A 297 -6.65 -40.57 -34.41
C ARG A 297 -6.23 -40.22 -35.84
N SER A 298 -4.93 -40.24 -36.09
CA SER A 298 -4.33 -40.86 -37.28
C SER A 298 -2.93 -41.34 -36.92
N GLU A 299 -2.72 -42.64 -37.07
CA GLU A 299 -1.41 -43.30 -37.10
C GLU A 299 -0.71 -42.99 -38.44
N ASP A 300 0.61 -42.79 -38.47
CA ASP A 300 1.57 -43.81 -38.95
C ASP A 300 3.03 -43.32 -38.98
N GLY A 301 3.94 -44.21 -38.55
CA GLY A 301 5.41 -44.39 -38.78
C GLY A 301 6.42 -43.22 -38.81
N LEU A 302 7.74 -43.38 -38.70
CA LEU A 302 8.67 -44.44 -38.30
C LEU A 302 10.11 -43.84 -38.42
N VAL A 303 11.02 -44.19 -37.48
CA VAL A 303 12.51 -44.21 -37.56
C VAL A 303 13.36 -42.92 -37.37
N LEU A 304 14.15 -42.98 -36.28
CA LEU A 304 15.55 -42.58 -36.00
C LEU A 304 16.21 -41.45 -36.83
N SER A 305 16.73 -40.42 -36.16
CA SER A 305 18.19 -40.19 -35.95
C SER A 305 18.47 -38.81 -35.33
N ASP A 306 19.59 -38.74 -34.61
CA ASP A 306 20.16 -37.61 -33.88
C ASP A 306 20.29 -36.31 -34.69
N GLN A 307 20.33 -35.21 -33.92
CA GLN A 307 20.87 -33.88 -34.26
C GLN A 307 19.85 -32.83 -34.74
N GLU A 308 19.37 -32.00 -33.80
CA GLU A 308 19.17 -30.53 -33.91
C GLU A 308 18.41 -29.99 -32.68
N GLU A 309 19.12 -29.69 -31.58
CA GLU A 309 18.52 -29.02 -30.40
C GLU A 309 18.31 -27.50 -30.58
N ASP A 310 18.60 -26.90 -31.74
CA ASP A 310 18.60 -25.44 -31.92
C ASP A 310 17.42 -24.89 -32.77
N ILE A 311 16.63 -25.76 -33.44
CA ILE A 311 15.47 -25.33 -34.27
C ILE A 311 14.13 -25.57 -33.56
N GLY A 312 14.13 -26.40 -32.52
CA GLY A 312 12.93 -26.76 -31.74
C GLY A 312 12.48 -25.72 -30.72
N GLU A 313 13.35 -24.80 -30.29
CA GLU A 313 12.99 -23.74 -29.34
C GLU A 313 12.20 -22.61 -30.01
N LEU A 314 12.60 -22.18 -31.21
CA LEU A 314 11.91 -21.10 -31.96
C LEU A 314 10.48 -21.48 -32.34
N ASN A 315 10.24 -22.75 -32.70
CA ASN A 315 8.91 -23.21 -33.10
C ASN A 315 7.99 -23.46 -31.89
N LYS A 316 8.57 -23.83 -30.73
CA LYS A 316 7.82 -23.86 -29.47
C LYS A 316 7.48 -22.44 -29.03
N GLU A 317 8.44 -21.52 -29.04
CA GLU A 317 8.23 -20.12 -28.66
C GLU A 317 7.16 -19.45 -29.53
N ASN A 318 7.20 -19.62 -30.86
CA ASN A 318 6.15 -19.14 -31.77
C ASN A 318 4.78 -19.81 -31.52
N MET A 319 4.74 -21.12 -31.26
CA MET A 319 3.49 -21.83 -30.92
C MET A 319 2.91 -21.37 -29.57
N TRP A 320 3.76 -21.05 -28.60
CA TRP A 320 3.38 -20.54 -27.28
C TRP A 320 3.02 -19.05 -27.32
N GLU A 321 3.62 -18.26 -28.21
CA GLU A 321 3.29 -16.86 -28.43
C GLU A 321 1.91 -16.71 -29.08
N LEU A 322 1.57 -17.57 -30.06
CA LEU A 322 0.20 -17.67 -30.59
C LEU A 322 -0.81 -18.11 -29.52
N SER A 323 -0.42 -19.01 -28.62
CA SER A 323 -1.24 -19.41 -27.46
C SER A 323 -1.48 -18.24 -26.50
N CYS A 324 -0.43 -17.48 -26.16
CA CYS A 324 -0.54 -16.29 -25.32
C CYS A 324 -1.36 -15.18 -25.97
N GLU A 325 -1.22 -14.96 -27.28
CA GLU A 325 -2.02 -13.99 -28.04
C GLU A 325 -3.49 -14.39 -28.08
N THR A 326 -3.77 -15.68 -28.27
CA THR A 326 -5.13 -16.23 -28.21
C THR A 326 -5.73 -16.07 -26.80
N VAL A 327 -4.93 -16.28 -25.75
CA VAL A 327 -5.34 -16.08 -24.35
C VAL A 327 -5.61 -14.60 -24.05
N ARG A 328 -4.75 -13.69 -24.53
CA ARG A 328 -4.95 -12.23 -24.44
C ARG A 328 -6.25 -11.80 -25.14
N GLU A 329 -6.50 -12.30 -26.33
CA GLU A 329 -7.70 -12.01 -27.11
C GLU A 329 -8.97 -12.52 -26.41
N GLN A 330 -8.95 -13.75 -25.87
CA GLN A 330 -10.07 -14.31 -25.11
C GLN A 330 -10.39 -13.51 -23.85
N LEU A 331 -9.38 -13.10 -23.09
CA LEU A 331 -9.55 -12.26 -21.90
C LEU A 331 -10.16 -10.92 -22.27
N THR A 332 -9.62 -10.26 -23.30
CA THR A 332 -10.08 -8.96 -23.74
C THR A 332 -11.54 -9.02 -24.22
N ASN A 333 -11.91 -10.08 -24.93
CA ASN A 333 -13.28 -10.28 -25.40
C ASN A 333 -14.27 -10.60 -24.26
N SER A 334 -13.82 -11.31 -23.22
CA SER A 334 -14.61 -11.52 -22.00
C SER A 334 -14.91 -10.20 -21.29
N ILE A 335 -13.89 -9.36 -21.08
CA ILE A 335 -14.03 -8.03 -20.45
C ILE A 335 -14.98 -7.15 -21.26
N ARG A 336 -14.81 -7.08 -22.59
CA ARG A 336 -15.72 -6.34 -23.48
C ARG A 336 -17.16 -6.82 -23.39
N LYS A 337 -17.39 -8.12 -23.20
CA LYS A 337 -18.74 -8.69 -23.04
C LYS A 337 -19.37 -8.27 -21.71
N GLN A 338 -18.61 -8.35 -20.61
CA GLN A 338 -19.06 -7.91 -19.29
C GLN A 338 -19.40 -6.41 -19.28
N TRP A 339 -18.54 -5.59 -19.90
CA TRP A 339 -18.76 -4.15 -20.03
C TRP A 339 -20.06 -3.81 -20.78
N ARG A 340 -20.36 -4.51 -21.88
CA ARG A 340 -21.61 -4.33 -22.62
C ARG A 340 -22.85 -4.71 -21.80
N MET A 341 -22.78 -5.80 -21.02
CA MET A 341 -23.90 -6.18 -20.15
C MET A 341 -24.18 -5.14 -19.07
N LEU A 342 -23.12 -4.61 -18.44
CA LEU A 342 -23.23 -3.54 -17.46
C LEU A 342 -23.82 -2.27 -18.07
N LYS A 343 -23.29 -1.83 -19.21
CA LYS A 343 -23.79 -0.65 -19.93
C LYS A 343 -25.28 -0.75 -20.23
N ASN A 344 -25.73 -1.89 -20.77
CA ASN A 344 -27.15 -2.12 -21.07
C ASN A 344 -28.02 -2.14 -19.80
N HIS A 345 -27.49 -2.59 -18.66
CA HIS A 345 -28.23 -2.58 -17.41
C HIS A 345 -28.40 -1.16 -16.86
N VAL A 346 -27.33 -0.35 -16.91
CA VAL A 346 -27.37 1.08 -16.54
C VAL A 346 -28.37 1.85 -17.41
N GLU A 347 -28.35 1.61 -18.73
CA GLU A 347 -29.30 2.23 -19.66
C GLU A 347 -30.76 1.82 -19.38
N LYS A 348 -31.01 0.58 -18.92
CA LYS A 348 -32.36 0.16 -18.49
C LYS A 348 -32.84 0.87 -17.23
N LEU A 349 -31.94 1.10 -16.27
CA LEU A 349 -32.26 1.83 -15.04
C LEU A 349 -32.57 3.29 -15.37
N ASP A 350 -31.79 3.93 -16.24
CA ASP A 350 -32.00 5.31 -16.69
C ASP A 350 -33.36 5.51 -17.41
N ASN A 351 -33.73 4.54 -18.25
CA ASN A 351 -35.04 4.52 -18.92
C ASN A 351 -36.23 4.25 -17.96
N GLN A 352 -36.02 3.53 -16.85
CA GLN A 352 -37.05 3.35 -15.82
C GLN A 352 -37.28 4.62 -15.01
N VAL A 353 -36.21 5.33 -14.66
CA VAL A 353 -36.29 6.62 -13.94
C VAL A 353 -36.98 7.68 -14.81
N SER A 354 -36.71 7.69 -16.12
CA SER A 354 -37.34 8.62 -17.07
C SER A 354 -38.83 8.34 -17.32
N ARG A 355 -39.29 7.09 -17.20
CA ARG A 355 -40.72 6.73 -17.35
C ARG A 355 -41.56 6.99 -16.10
N GLY A 356 -40.95 7.12 -14.92
CA GLY A 356 -41.66 7.42 -13.67
C GLY A 356 -42.15 8.86 -13.52
N HIS A 357 -41.74 9.78 -14.40
CA HIS A 357 -42.07 11.21 -14.30
C HIS A 357 -43.12 11.73 -15.30
N SER A 358 -43.65 10.89 -16.21
CA SER A 358 -44.48 11.38 -17.34
C SER A 358 -45.85 10.70 -17.51
N GLY A 359 -46.31 9.85 -16.60
CA GLY A 359 -47.59 9.16 -16.77
C GLY A 359 -48.31 8.95 -15.45
N ALA A 360 -49.54 9.48 -15.35
CA ALA A 360 -50.49 9.35 -14.25
C ALA A 360 -50.41 10.40 -13.13
N LEU A 361 -50.61 11.68 -13.48
CA LEU A 361 -51.40 12.56 -12.60
C LEU A 361 -52.87 12.14 -12.73
N ASN A 362 -53.26 11.14 -11.95
CA ASN A 362 -54.67 10.82 -11.77
C ASN A 362 -55.26 11.81 -10.76
N GLU A 363 -56.40 12.35 -11.16
CA GLU A 363 -57.31 13.29 -10.51
C GLU A 363 -57.96 12.71 -9.22
N LYS A 364 -57.12 12.16 -8.32
CA LYS A 364 -57.49 11.67 -6.98
C LYS A 364 -56.62 12.23 -5.86
N ASP A 365 -55.60 13.02 -6.17
CA ASP A 365 -54.78 13.75 -5.18
C ASP A 365 -55.36 15.13 -4.87
N VAL A 366 -56.65 15.18 -4.54
CA VAL A 366 -57.15 16.28 -3.70
C VAL A 366 -57.13 15.74 -2.28
N ILE A 367 -55.94 15.83 -1.68
CA ILE A 367 -55.73 15.56 -0.26
C ILE A 367 -56.72 16.44 0.51
N SER A 368 -57.51 15.81 1.40
CA SER A 368 -58.48 16.55 2.23
C SER A 368 -57.74 17.63 3.03
N ARG A 369 -58.39 18.77 3.27
CA ARG A 369 -57.78 19.87 4.03
C ARG A 369 -57.28 19.42 5.41
N GLU A 370 -58.01 18.49 6.04
CA GLU A 370 -57.62 17.83 7.29
C GLU A 370 -56.32 17.01 7.16
N ASP A 371 -56.16 16.26 6.06
CA ASP A 371 -54.97 15.43 5.84
C ASP A 371 -53.74 16.30 5.58
N HIS A 372 -53.93 17.45 4.91
CA HIS A 372 -52.89 18.47 4.77
C HIS A 372 -52.50 19.08 6.12
N GLU A 373 -53.46 19.40 6.99
CA GLU A 373 -53.18 19.96 8.33
C GLU A 373 -52.41 18.94 9.21
N LEU A 374 -52.81 17.67 9.19
CA LEU A 374 -52.12 16.61 9.94
C LEU A 374 -50.69 16.38 9.43
N GLU A 375 -50.48 16.38 8.11
CA GLU A 375 -49.14 16.24 7.55
C GLU A 375 -48.28 17.48 7.84
N THR A 376 -48.86 18.69 7.87
CA THR A 376 -48.12 19.89 8.30
C THR A 376 -47.70 19.83 9.76
N GLU A 377 -48.57 19.38 10.67
CA GLU A 377 -48.23 19.23 12.09
C GLU A 377 -47.13 18.17 12.29
N LYS A 378 -47.21 17.07 11.56
CA LYS A 378 -46.17 16.03 11.55
C LYS A 378 -44.84 16.55 11.02
N LEU A 379 -44.83 17.29 9.92
CA LEU A 379 -43.61 17.90 9.38
C LEU A 379 -43.04 18.95 10.33
N GLU A 380 -43.87 19.71 11.04
CA GLU A 380 -43.40 20.65 12.07
C GLU A 380 -42.69 19.92 13.23
N LEU A 381 -43.23 18.79 13.68
CA LEU A 381 -42.58 17.94 14.69
C LEU A 381 -41.26 17.35 14.19
N GLU A 382 -41.21 16.86 12.96
CA GLU A 382 -39.97 16.34 12.35
C GLU A 382 -38.91 17.43 12.18
N ILE A 383 -39.31 18.64 11.77
CA ILE A 383 -38.44 19.81 11.69
C ILE A 383 -37.92 20.18 13.08
N GLN A 384 -38.78 20.14 14.10
CA GLN A 384 -38.39 20.43 15.47
C GLN A 384 -37.38 19.40 16.00
N GLN A 385 -37.61 18.12 15.73
CA GLN A 385 -36.69 17.04 16.07
C GLN A 385 -35.35 17.17 15.32
N CYS A 386 -35.37 17.55 14.04
CA CYS A 386 -34.16 17.84 13.27
C CYS A 386 -33.39 19.04 13.86
N LYS A 387 -34.09 20.10 14.31
CA LYS A 387 -33.44 21.24 14.98
C LYS A 387 -32.76 20.83 16.27
N GLU A 388 -33.38 19.97 17.08
CA GLU A 388 -32.77 19.43 18.30
C GLU A 388 -31.56 18.54 18.00
N MET A 389 -31.65 17.72 16.95
CA MET A 389 -30.52 16.90 16.47
C MET A 389 -29.37 17.76 15.95
N ILE A 390 -29.65 18.85 15.22
CA ILE A 390 -28.60 19.79 14.77
C ILE A 390 -27.97 20.49 15.97
N LYS A 391 -28.76 20.90 16.97
CA LYS A 391 -28.26 21.55 18.19
C LYS A 391 -27.35 20.61 18.99
N THR A 392 -27.74 19.34 19.14
CA THR A 392 -26.91 18.32 19.81
C THR A 392 -25.66 17.97 19.01
N GLN A 393 -25.77 17.86 17.68
CA GLN A 393 -24.60 17.70 16.79
C GLN A 393 -23.64 18.88 16.89
N GLN A 394 -24.13 20.12 16.90
CA GLN A 394 -23.30 21.31 17.10
C GLN A 394 -22.61 21.31 18.47
N GLN A 395 -23.32 20.90 19.53
CA GLN A 395 -22.76 20.83 20.87
C GLN A 395 -21.66 19.75 20.98
N LEU A 396 -21.85 18.59 20.34
CA LEU A 396 -20.83 17.54 20.25
C LEU A 396 -19.64 17.98 19.40
N LEU A 397 -19.87 18.66 18.27
CA LEU A 397 -18.80 19.21 17.43
C LEU A 397 -17.96 20.23 18.22
N GLN A 398 -18.62 21.08 19.00
CA GLN A 398 -17.96 22.08 19.83
C GLN A 398 -17.19 21.45 20.99
N GLN A 399 -17.71 20.37 21.57
CA GLN A 399 -17.01 19.57 22.59
C GLN A 399 -15.78 18.85 22.01
N GLN A 400 -15.85 18.37 20.76
CA GLN A 400 -14.74 17.75 20.06
C GLN A 400 -13.64 18.76 19.70
N LEU A 401 -14.02 19.96 19.25
CA LEU A 401 -13.08 21.06 18.98
C LEU A 401 -12.36 21.53 20.26
N THR A 402 -13.01 21.52 21.43
CA THR A 402 -12.37 21.91 22.69
C THR A 402 -11.45 20.86 23.31
N CYS A 403 -11.51 19.59 22.88
CA CYS A 403 -10.68 18.51 23.42
C CYS A 403 -9.52 18.09 22.49
N ASP A 404 -9.53 18.46 21.21
CA ASP A 404 -8.55 18.01 20.21
C ASP A 404 -7.46 19.05 19.86
N ASP A 405 -7.54 20.30 20.32
CA ASP A 405 -6.57 21.34 19.93
C ASP A 405 -5.12 20.98 20.33
N ASP A 406 -4.89 20.48 21.54
CA ASP A 406 -3.54 20.12 22.02
C ASP A 406 -2.97 18.89 21.30
N THR A 407 -3.80 17.90 21.01
CA THR A 407 -3.40 16.64 20.36
C THR A 407 -3.12 16.86 18.87
N THR A 408 -3.95 17.69 18.21
CA THR A 408 -3.82 18.02 16.80
C THR A 408 -2.63 18.96 16.57
N LEU A 409 -2.39 19.91 17.48
CA LEU A 409 -1.21 20.77 17.48
C LEU A 409 0.08 19.96 17.64
N LEU A 410 0.12 18.99 18.56
CA LEU A 410 1.28 18.12 18.77
C LEU A 410 1.60 17.25 17.55
N LEU A 411 0.59 16.69 16.89
CA LEU A 411 0.75 15.90 15.66
C LEU A 411 1.21 16.76 14.48
N GLN A 412 0.66 17.97 14.35
CA GLN A 412 1.07 18.93 13.33
C GLN A 412 2.50 19.43 13.57
N ASP A 413 2.89 19.67 14.82
CA ASP A 413 4.24 20.07 15.20
C ASP A 413 5.25 18.95 14.96
N CYS A 414 4.89 17.68 15.23
CA CYS A 414 5.68 16.51 14.87
C CYS A 414 5.92 16.40 13.35
N TYR A 415 4.88 16.59 12.53
CA TYR A 415 5.00 16.53 11.07
C TYR A 415 5.85 17.69 10.52
N LEU A 416 5.67 18.90 11.05
CA LEU A 416 6.49 20.06 10.69
C LEU A 416 7.95 19.89 11.11
N LEU A 417 8.20 19.24 12.25
CA LEU A 417 9.54 18.88 12.71
C LEU A 417 10.23 17.90 11.76
N GLU A 418 9.56 16.83 11.36
CA GLU A 418 10.08 15.83 10.42
C GLU A 418 10.38 16.45 9.06
N GLU A 419 9.48 17.28 8.54
CA GLU A 419 9.66 18.00 7.27
C GLU A 419 10.83 19.00 7.36
N ARG A 420 10.97 19.72 8.49
CA ARG A 420 12.09 20.63 8.73
C ARG A 420 13.43 19.89 8.81
N GLU A 421 13.48 18.73 9.47
CA GLU A 421 14.68 17.90 9.55
C GLU A 421 15.07 17.35 8.17
N ARG A 422 14.11 16.84 7.40
CA ARG A 422 14.35 16.40 6.01
C ARG A 422 14.92 17.52 5.15
N LEU A 423 14.32 18.70 5.19
CA LEU A 423 14.81 19.86 4.43
C LEU A 423 16.23 20.26 4.87
N GLN A 424 16.54 20.14 6.16
CA GLN A 424 17.86 20.43 6.70
C GLN A 424 18.92 19.43 6.23
N GLU A 425 18.56 18.16 6.06
CA GLU A 425 19.41 17.12 5.47
C GLU A 425 19.66 17.36 3.97
N GLU A 426 18.62 17.67 3.20
CA GLU A 426 18.75 18.04 1.79
C GLU A 426 19.65 19.28 1.62
N TRP A 427 19.48 20.30 2.47
CA TRP A 427 20.34 21.47 2.51
C TRP A 427 21.80 21.14 2.86
N ARG A 428 22.03 20.15 3.72
CA ARG A 428 23.37 19.67 4.06
C ARG A 428 23.99 18.98 2.86
N LEU A 429 23.24 18.10 2.18
CA LEU A 429 23.68 17.40 0.98
C LEU A 429 24.02 18.38 -0.14
N PHE A 430 23.18 19.41 -0.35
CA PHE A 430 23.43 20.44 -1.34
C PHE A 430 24.70 21.26 -1.04
N ARG A 431 24.94 21.58 0.23
CA ARG A 431 26.19 22.24 0.65
C ARG A 431 27.41 21.36 0.44
N GLU A 432 27.30 20.06 0.70
CA GLU A 432 28.37 19.09 0.48
C GLU A 432 28.69 18.97 -1.01
N GLN A 433 27.67 18.85 -1.86
CA GLN A 433 27.84 18.86 -3.32
C GLN A 433 28.50 20.14 -3.80
N LYS A 434 28.05 21.31 -3.34
CA LYS A 434 28.68 22.61 -3.67
C LYS A 434 30.15 22.65 -3.26
N LYS A 435 30.50 22.11 -2.10
CA LYS A 435 31.89 22.00 -1.63
C LYS A 435 32.71 21.05 -2.50
N ASN A 436 32.14 19.94 -2.97
CA ASN A 436 32.80 19.01 -3.87
C ASN A 436 33.06 19.62 -5.24
N PHE A 437 32.06 20.28 -5.84
CA PHE A 437 32.25 21.01 -7.09
C PHE A 437 33.34 22.09 -6.97
N GLU A 438 33.41 22.79 -5.84
CA GLU A 438 34.47 23.78 -5.61
C GLU A 438 35.86 23.15 -5.50
N LYS A 439 35.96 21.95 -4.90
CA LYS A 439 37.23 21.18 -4.87
C LYS A 439 37.61 20.68 -6.24
N GLU A 440 36.67 20.12 -6.99
CA GLU A 440 36.90 19.67 -8.37
C GLU A 440 37.34 20.84 -9.24
N ARG A 441 36.65 21.98 -9.17
CA ARG A 441 37.01 23.21 -9.88
C ARG A 441 38.44 23.65 -9.57
N LYS A 442 38.86 23.62 -8.30
CA LYS A 442 40.25 23.88 -7.90
C LYS A 442 41.22 22.85 -8.48
N SER A 443 40.90 21.56 -8.40
CA SER A 443 41.72 20.48 -8.95
C SER A 443 41.90 20.60 -10.46
N PHE A 444 40.85 20.92 -11.21
CA PHE A 444 40.92 21.15 -12.65
C PHE A 444 41.77 22.38 -12.98
N THR A 445 41.62 23.46 -12.21
CA THR A 445 42.42 24.68 -12.38
C THR A 445 43.91 24.39 -12.12
N GLU A 446 44.23 23.66 -11.05
CA GLU A 446 45.59 23.27 -10.71
C GLU A 446 46.20 22.34 -11.76
N ALA A 447 45.45 21.36 -12.27
CA ALA A 447 45.88 20.49 -13.36
C ALA A 447 46.16 21.28 -14.65
N ALA A 448 45.33 22.26 -14.98
CA ALA A 448 45.54 23.12 -16.14
C ALA A 448 46.79 23.99 -16.00
N ILE A 449 47.03 24.58 -14.81
CA ILE A 449 48.26 25.33 -14.52
C ILE A 449 49.49 24.42 -14.65
N ARG A 450 49.43 23.22 -14.07
CA ARG A 450 50.51 22.25 -14.12
C ARG A 450 50.84 21.84 -15.56
N LEU A 451 49.83 21.50 -16.36
CA LEU A 451 50.00 21.20 -17.79
C LEU A 451 50.60 22.40 -18.55
N GLY A 452 50.22 23.63 -18.20
CA GLY A 452 50.82 24.84 -18.76
C GLY A 452 52.31 24.97 -18.43
N LEU A 453 52.70 24.70 -17.18
CA LEU A 453 54.11 24.70 -16.76
C LEU A 453 54.92 23.59 -17.44
N GLU A 454 54.37 22.37 -17.54
CA GLU A 454 55.01 21.24 -18.22
C GLU A 454 55.19 21.52 -19.72
N ARG A 455 54.18 22.11 -20.40
CA ARG A 455 54.30 22.54 -21.79
C ARG A 455 55.37 23.61 -21.97
N LYS A 456 55.43 24.61 -21.08
CA LYS A 456 56.45 25.66 -21.11
C LYS A 456 57.85 25.07 -20.94
N ALA A 457 58.04 24.17 -19.97
CA ALA A 457 59.31 23.48 -19.76
C ALA A 457 59.72 22.67 -21.00
N PHE A 458 58.77 21.97 -21.64
CA PHE A 458 59.05 21.22 -22.86
C PHE A 458 59.44 22.14 -24.03
N GLU A 459 58.82 23.31 -24.16
CA GLU A 459 59.20 24.30 -25.18
C GLU A 459 60.59 24.89 -24.91
N GLU A 460 60.94 25.15 -23.64
CA GLU A 460 62.27 25.58 -23.22
C GLU A 460 63.33 24.51 -23.53
N ASP A 461 63.07 23.24 -23.19
CA ASP A 461 63.95 22.10 -23.50
C ASP A 461 64.13 21.92 -25.01
N ARG A 462 63.04 22.03 -25.79
CA ARG A 462 63.11 22.01 -27.26
C ARG A 462 63.96 23.17 -27.79
N GLY A 463 63.80 24.37 -27.23
CA GLY A 463 64.61 25.54 -27.58
C GLY A 463 66.08 25.36 -27.23
N ALA A 464 66.38 24.82 -26.05
CA ALA A 464 67.73 24.50 -25.61
C ALA A 464 68.38 23.41 -26.48
N TRP A 465 67.60 22.40 -26.86
CA TRP A 465 68.04 21.34 -27.78
C TRP A 465 68.36 21.90 -29.17
N LEU A 466 67.49 22.73 -29.74
CA LEU A 466 67.75 23.40 -31.03
C LEU A 466 68.98 24.31 -30.95
N LYS A 467 69.13 25.06 -29.87
CA LYS A 467 70.33 25.88 -29.60
C LYS A 467 71.58 25.00 -29.53
N HIS A 468 71.52 23.87 -28.85
CA HIS A 468 72.63 22.93 -28.76
C HIS A 468 72.98 22.35 -30.14
N GLN A 469 71.99 21.88 -30.91
CA GLN A 469 72.18 21.40 -32.29
C GLN A 469 72.85 22.45 -33.16
N PHE A 470 72.38 23.70 -33.11
CA PHE A 470 72.98 24.80 -33.86
C PHE A 470 74.44 25.06 -33.44
N LEU A 471 74.69 25.13 -32.13
CA LEU A 471 76.04 25.36 -31.60
C LEU A 471 77.02 24.23 -31.94
N THR A 472 76.59 22.97 -31.86
CA THR A 472 77.39 21.80 -32.24
C THR A 472 77.71 21.80 -33.74
N MET A 473 76.72 22.06 -34.60
CA MET A 473 76.93 22.20 -36.05
C MET A 473 77.89 23.35 -36.42
N THR A 474 77.92 24.44 -35.63
CA THR A 474 78.85 25.55 -35.84
C THR A 474 80.23 25.36 -35.20
N ALA A 475 80.37 24.48 -34.20
CA ALA A 475 81.64 24.18 -33.54
C ALA A 475 82.55 23.30 -34.42
N ASP A 476 81.97 22.43 -35.25
CA ASP A 476 82.68 21.56 -36.19
C ASP A 476 83.29 22.30 -37.40
N CYS A 477 83.04 23.61 -37.57
CA CYS A 477 83.64 24.43 -38.64
C CYS A 477 84.87 25.24 -38.21
N LYS A 478 85.48 24.95 -37.05
CA LYS A 478 86.71 25.63 -36.59
C LYS A 478 87.91 24.69 -36.52
N SER A 479 88.20 23.99 -37.61
CA SER A 479 89.57 23.63 -37.95
C SER A 479 89.74 23.60 -39.46
N GLU A 480 90.78 24.31 -39.89
CA GLU A 480 91.39 24.34 -41.22
C GLU A 480 90.90 25.40 -42.23
N ASN A 481 91.83 26.32 -42.46
CA ASN A 481 91.85 27.37 -43.47
C ASN A 481 91.67 26.77 -44.87
N VAL A 482 90.88 27.40 -45.75
CA VAL A 482 91.27 27.80 -47.12
C VAL A 482 90.26 28.83 -47.65
N THR A 483 90.82 29.91 -48.16
CA THR A 483 90.24 31.01 -48.95
C THR A 483 89.30 30.55 -50.07
N THR A 484 88.07 31.09 -50.14
CA THR A 484 87.39 31.40 -51.41
C THR A 484 86.19 32.35 -51.19
N PRO A 485 85.98 33.35 -52.07
CA PRO A 485 84.95 34.36 -51.88
C PRO A 485 83.69 34.03 -52.70
N SER A 486 82.60 33.61 -52.05
CA SER A 486 81.23 33.96 -52.44
C SER A 486 80.25 33.36 -51.42
N ALA A 487 79.25 34.15 -51.00
CA ALA A 487 78.01 33.78 -50.27
C ALA A 487 77.65 34.72 -49.10
N PHE A 488 78.35 35.84 -48.90
CA PHE A 488 78.03 36.78 -47.80
C PHE A 488 76.76 37.63 -48.00
N LEU A 489 75.95 37.38 -49.03
CA LEU A 489 74.73 38.16 -49.34
C LEU A 489 73.39 37.44 -49.08
N ARG A 490 73.38 36.16 -48.67
CA ARG A 490 72.13 35.45 -48.34
C ARG A 490 71.75 35.44 -46.85
N SER A 491 72.65 35.85 -45.96
CA SER A 491 72.41 35.81 -44.51
C SER A 491 71.54 36.98 -43.99
N LYS A 492 71.57 38.15 -44.64
CA LYS A 492 70.75 39.31 -44.21
C LYS A 492 69.26 39.22 -44.57
N TYR A 493 68.88 38.43 -45.58
CA TYR A 493 67.47 38.29 -45.98
C TYR A 493 66.72 37.19 -45.22
N LEU A 494 67.41 36.22 -44.63
CA LEU A 494 66.78 35.12 -43.89
C LEU A 494 66.37 35.53 -42.48
N VAL A 495 67.14 36.42 -41.84
CA VAL A 495 66.81 36.99 -40.51
C VAL A 495 65.62 37.97 -40.59
N GLN A 496 65.45 38.69 -41.70
CA GLN A 496 64.31 39.59 -41.93
C GLN A 496 63.00 38.80 -42.14
N ILE A 497 63.04 37.62 -42.77
CA ILE A 497 61.85 36.78 -43.03
C ILE A 497 61.37 36.03 -41.77
N MET A 498 62.28 35.73 -40.83
CA MET A 498 61.90 35.05 -39.58
C MET A 498 61.35 35.99 -38.50
N PHE A 499 61.67 37.30 -38.54
CA PHE A 499 61.18 38.27 -37.55
C PHE A 499 59.83 38.92 -37.92
N LEU A 500 59.37 38.79 -39.17
CA LEU A 500 58.13 39.40 -39.68
C LEU A 500 56.86 38.51 -39.59
N HIS A 501 56.97 37.26 -39.13
CA HIS A 501 55.81 36.37 -38.94
C HIS A 501 55.35 36.22 -37.48
N SER A 502 55.78 37.13 -36.59
CA SER A 502 55.23 37.26 -35.25
C SER A 502 54.28 38.45 -35.19
N SER A 503 53.12 38.31 -35.83
CA SER A 503 51.92 39.12 -35.61
C SER A 503 50.72 38.36 -36.17
N ASP A 504 49.76 38.08 -35.29
CA ASP A 504 48.44 37.48 -35.56
C ASP A 504 47.74 38.09 -36.79
N PRO A 505 46.88 37.35 -37.54
CA PRO A 505 45.54 37.11 -37.02
C PRO A 505 44.78 35.83 -37.46
N ASP A 506 43.76 35.58 -36.65
CA ASP A 506 42.47 34.91 -36.83
C ASP A 506 41.82 34.79 -38.25
N ILE A 507 41.02 33.72 -38.38
CA ILE A 507 39.76 33.55 -39.16
C ILE A 507 39.78 32.93 -40.60
N ARG A 508 38.91 31.91 -40.74
CA ARG A 508 38.18 31.34 -41.91
C ARG A 508 38.72 30.12 -42.67
N LEU A 509 38.18 28.97 -42.26
CA LEU A 509 37.23 28.14 -43.02
C LEU A 509 37.56 27.80 -44.49
N VAL A 510 38.13 26.62 -44.75
CA VAL A 510 37.84 25.85 -45.98
C VAL A 510 37.79 24.35 -45.69
N LYS A 511 36.70 23.76 -46.20
CA LYS A 511 36.27 22.36 -46.15
C LYS A 511 37.21 21.42 -46.89
N SER A 512 37.35 20.20 -46.39
CA SER A 512 37.66 19.01 -47.19
C SER A 512 36.79 17.83 -46.73
N ALA A 513 35.67 17.63 -47.42
CA ALA A 513 35.08 16.31 -47.67
C ALA A 513 36.03 15.58 -48.67
N SER A 514 36.24 14.28 -48.74
CA SER A 514 35.48 13.05 -48.42
C SER A 514 36.52 11.90 -48.40
N ARG A 515 36.36 10.80 -47.67
CA ARG A 515 35.54 9.64 -48.05
C ARG A 515 35.35 8.70 -46.84
N GLN A 516 34.10 8.36 -46.62
CA GLN A 516 33.63 7.34 -45.69
C GLN A 516 33.92 5.92 -46.19
N ARG A 517 34.19 4.99 -45.26
CA ARG A 517 33.58 3.64 -45.27
C ARG A 517 32.71 3.50 -44.01
N LYS A 518 31.45 3.16 -44.24
CA LYS A 518 30.41 2.70 -43.28
C LYS A 518 30.73 1.25 -42.84
N LEU A 519 30.25 0.62 -41.76
CA LEU A 519 29.04 0.60 -40.90
C LEU A 519 29.43 -0.06 -39.53
N PRO A 520 28.52 -0.39 -38.57
CA PRO A 520 27.33 0.30 -38.03
C PRO A 520 27.31 0.41 -36.49
N SER A 521 26.56 1.38 -35.98
CA SER A 521 26.23 1.59 -34.56
C SER A 521 24.85 1.01 -34.20
N VAL A 522 24.76 0.31 -33.05
CA VAL A 522 23.49 -0.07 -32.41
C VAL A 522 23.07 1.01 -31.40
N LEU A 523 21.95 1.65 -31.75
CA LEU A 523 20.85 2.25 -30.98
C LEU A 523 21.04 2.61 -29.50
N SER A 524 20.91 3.91 -29.22
CA SER A 524 20.40 4.49 -27.96
C SER A 524 19.01 5.11 -28.25
N PRO A 525 18.11 5.25 -27.27
CA PRO A 525 16.74 5.68 -27.51
C PRO A 525 16.60 7.21 -27.61
N THR A 526 15.69 7.59 -28.51
CA THR A 526 15.28 8.94 -28.88
C THR A 526 14.48 9.65 -27.78
N VAL A 527 14.87 10.88 -27.43
CA VAL A 527 14.02 11.85 -26.71
C VAL A 527 13.54 12.88 -27.73
N SER A 528 12.22 13.07 -27.78
CA SER A 528 11.51 14.05 -28.61
C SER A 528 11.69 15.48 -28.06
N PRO A 529 11.79 16.53 -28.90
CA PRO A 529 11.73 17.92 -28.47
C PRO A 529 10.39 18.58 -28.87
N GLU A 530 9.67 19.14 -27.91
CA GLU A 530 8.75 20.27 -28.15
C GLU A 530 8.58 21.14 -26.88
N PRO A 531 8.14 22.40 -27.02
CA PRO A 531 8.64 23.54 -26.24
C PRO A 531 7.74 23.95 -25.07
N CYS A 532 8.35 24.39 -23.96
CA CYS A 532 7.64 25.06 -22.87
C CYS A 532 7.53 26.57 -23.14
N GLN A 533 6.33 27.03 -23.48
CA GLN A 533 5.84 28.38 -23.18
C GLN A 533 4.49 28.25 -22.49
N LEU A 534 4.41 28.54 -21.18
CA LEU A 534 3.37 29.36 -20.57
C LEU A 534 3.62 29.47 -19.06
N SER A 535 4.17 30.61 -18.63
CA SER A 535 4.08 31.07 -17.24
C SER A 535 3.71 32.54 -17.30
N GLN A 536 2.43 32.83 -17.04
CA GLN A 536 1.87 34.14 -16.68
C GLN A 536 0.38 33.92 -16.33
N TYR A 537 -0.15 34.75 -15.43
CA TYR A 537 -1.44 34.65 -14.71
C TYR A 537 -1.35 33.70 -13.48
N ILE A 538 -1.51 34.11 -12.22
CA ILE A 538 -2.32 35.19 -11.65
C ILE A 538 -1.61 35.75 -10.40
N THR A 539 -1.31 37.04 -10.40
CA THR A 539 -1.13 37.85 -9.20
C THR A 539 -1.97 39.08 -9.43
N GLN A 540 -3.11 39.18 -8.74
CA GLN A 540 -3.84 40.41 -8.41
C GLN A 540 -5.21 40.03 -7.84
N ASN A 541 -5.38 40.26 -6.54
CA ASN A 541 -6.55 40.92 -5.96
C ASN A 541 -6.30 41.10 -4.45
N SER A 542 -5.53 42.15 -4.15
CA SER A 542 -5.67 42.87 -2.88
C SER A 542 -6.57 44.07 -3.19
N VAL A 543 -7.76 44.07 -2.63
CA VAL A 543 -8.60 45.27 -2.54
C VAL A 543 -8.87 45.49 -1.05
N ALA A 544 -8.43 46.65 -0.59
CA ALA A 544 -8.72 47.23 0.70
C ALA A 544 -10.09 47.94 0.68
N SER A 545 -10.82 47.80 1.79
CA SER A 545 -11.86 48.66 2.36
C SER A 545 -12.71 47.75 3.25
N GLU A 546 -13.14 48.04 4.47
CA GLU A 546 -13.19 49.27 5.24
C GLU A 546 -13.51 48.84 6.68
N LYS A 547 -12.90 49.50 7.68
CA LYS A 547 -13.39 49.46 9.07
C LYS A 547 -14.66 50.31 9.16
N PRO A 548 -15.55 50.00 10.10
CA PRO A 548 -16.10 51.05 10.93
C PRO A 548 -15.75 50.84 12.41
N ALA A 549 -15.38 51.97 13.02
CA ALA A 549 -15.26 52.16 14.45
C ALA A 549 -16.63 52.15 15.14
N GLY A 550 -16.65 51.78 16.41
CA GLY A 550 -17.77 51.95 17.33
C GLY A 550 -17.63 51.00 18.52
N ASP A 551 -16.83 51.32 19.53
CA ASP A 551 -17.17 52.10 20.72
C ASP A 551 -17.63 51.22 21.91
N LYS A 552 -17.04 51.52 23.07
CA LYS A 552 -17.45 51.21 24.45
C LYS A 552 -17.02 49.88 25.08
N MET A 553 -15.88 49.97 25.77
CA MET A 553 -15.69 49.39 27.11
C MET A 553 -16.83 49.84 28.05
N PRO A 554 -17.12 49.05 29.10
CA PRO A 554 -16.74 49.57 30.41
C PRO A 554 -16.00 48.54 31.28
N ASN A 555 -15.03 49.08 31.98
CA ASN A 555 -14.33 48.51 33.12
C ASN A 555 -15.31 48.01 34.19
N LEU A 556 -14.97 46.89 34.84
CA LEU A 556 -15.24 46.70 36.26
C LEU A 556 -13.93 46.26 36.94
N TRP A 557 -13.42 47.17 37.76
CA TRP A 557 -12.41 46.90 38.78
C TRP A 557 -13.06 46.19 39.96
N VAL A 558 -12.26 45.42 40.72
CA VAL A 558 -11.99 45.58 42.16
C VAL A 558 -11.65 44.21 42.79
N GLU A 559 -10.44 44.18 43.38
CA GLU A 559 -9.97 43.55 44.65
C GLU A 559 -10.47 42.12 44.98
N SER A 560 -9.60 41.20 45.39
CA SER A 560 -8.87 41.32 46.65
C SER A 560 -7.48 40.65 46.65
N ASP A 561 -6.57 41.37 47.29
CA ASP A 561 -5.41 40.86 48.01
C ASP A 561 -5.76 39.66 48.91
N ASP A 562 -4.84 38.71 49.04
CA ASP A 562 -4.23 38.46 50.34
C ASP A 562 -2.85 37.81 50.18
N LYS A 563 -1.92 38.37 50.95
CA LYS A 563 -0.49 38.10 51.04
C LYS A 563 -0.18 36.96 52.02
N GLU A 564 1.12 36.67 52.08
CA GLU A 564 1.87 36.04 53.18
C GLU A 564 1.73 34.51 53.29
N GLU A 565 2.77 33.72 53.54
CA GLU A 565 4.08 33.99 54.11
C GLU A 565 5.07 32.84 53.78
N THR A 566 6.34 33.20 53.78
CA THR A 566 7.59 32.40 53.92
C THR A 566 7.52 30.92 54.34
N GLU A 567 8.23 30.05 53.61
CA GLU A 567 9.53 29.44 54.01
C GLU A 567 10.24 28.78 52.80
#